data_AF-A0A2N3T4G6-F1
#
_entry.id   AF-A0A2N3T4G6-F1
#
_cell.length_a   1.000
_cell.length_b   1.000
_cell.length_c   1.000
_cell.angle_alpha   90.00
_cell.angle_beta   90.00
_cell.angle_gamma   90.00
#
_symmetry.space_group_name_H-M   'P 1'
#
loop_
_entity.id
_entity.type
_entity.pdbx_description
1 polymer ?
#
loop_
_entity_poly.entity_id
_entity_poly.type
_entity_poly.pdbx_seq_one_letter_code
_entity_poly.pdbx_strand_id
1 'polypeptide(L)'
;MDKKTNFIGYPIVIIITAILTFLVIRKCENPDLPIVTKPKEIISFKDATELYNSYTKNRVCVIKTFEGKRDYILDSLCPTTRKPNDEFMPSRSFYLSKKFLDQYIAYVNQITPDTIDITGYRLYLGNYPDKEKFDDGKSIPDPRRNTFFIAPTTLKGDTDLHRGFTFVDRNSDGKPEIIFLENEFDHQKYGQNLNQTKINTASFFSFINAYGPEKSTIGNDVGSHP
;
A
#
# COMPACT_ATOMS: atom_id res chain seq x y z
N MET A 1 52.54 -8.89 -55.06
CA MET A 1 51.16 -8.43 -55.35
C MET A 1 50.90 -7.22 -54.46
N ASP A 2 51.21 -6.03 -54.96
CA ASP A 2 51.11 -4.79 -54.18
C ASP A 2 49.67 -4.29 -54.21
N LYS A 3 49.00 -4.34 -53.05
CA LYS A 3 47.69 -3.73 -52.85
C LYS A 3 47.85 -2.22 -52.89
N LYS A 4 47.51 -1.59 -54.01
CA LYS A 4 47.32 -0.14 -54.11
C LYS A 4 46.16 0.26 -53.20
N THR A 5 46.48 0.83 -52.03
CA THR A 5 45.51 1.45 -51.15
C THR A 5 45.08 2.79 -51.76
N ASN A 6 43.78 2.94 -52.02
CA ASN A 6 43.20 4.17 -52.56
C ASN A 6 43.23 5.27 -51.49
N PHE A 7 44.30 6.07 -51.49
CA PHE A 7 44.53 7.18 -50.56
C PHE A 7 43.45 8.28 -50.61
N ILE A 8 42.65 8.35 -51.68
CA ILE A 8 41.62 9.38 -51.88
C ILE A 8 40.29 9.04 -51.19
N GLY A 9 40.01 7.75 -50.95
CA GLY A 9 38.76 7.32 -50.30
C GLY A 9 38.75 7.53 -48.78
N TYR A 10 39.92 7.41 -48.14
CA TYR A 10 40.09 7.56 -46.69
C TYR A 10 39.68 8.93 -46.12
N PRO A 11 40.09 10.07 -46.70
CA PRO A 11 39.69 11.37 -46.18
C PRO A 11 38.18 11.61 -46.30
N ILE A 12 37.53 11.10 -47.34
CA ILE A 12 36.07 11.22 -47.52
C ILE A 12 35.32 10.46 -46.43
N VAL A 13 35.75 9.22 -46.11
CA VAL A 13 35.14 8.42 -45.04
C VAL A 13 35.34 9.07 -43.68
N ILE A 14 36.51 9.66 -43.41
CA ILE A 14 36.78 10.40 -42.17
C ILE A 14 35.89 11.65 -42.05
N ILE A 15 35.69 12.39 -43.14
CA ILE A 15 34.83 13.57 -43.14
C ILE A 15 33.36 13.17 -42.92
N ILE A 16 32.89 12.12 -43.58
CA ILE A 16 31.51 11.62 -43.41
C ILE A 16 31.29 11.12 -41.98
N THR A 17 32.23 10.36 -41.41
CA THR A 17 32.13 9.90 -40.02
C THR A 17 32.20 11.06 -39.04
N ALA A 18 33.05 12.06 -39.26
CA ALA A 18 33.09 13.26 -38.42
C ALA A 18 31.78 14.05 -38.48
N ILE A 19 31.18 14.21 -39.66
CA ILE A 19 29.88 14.88 -39.84
C ILE A 19 28.76 14.09 -39.15
N LEU A 20 28.69 12.77 -39.34
CA LEU A 20 27.70 11.92 -38.67
C LEU A 20 27.86 11.95 -37.15
N THR A 21 29.10 11.90 -36.65
CA THR A 21 29.38 11.98 -35.21
C THR A 21 28.98 13.36 -34.66
N PHE A 22 29.29 14.44 -35.39
CA PHE A 22 28.88 15.81 -35.02
C PHE A 22 27.36 15.99 -35.02
N LEU A 23 26.65 15.41 -35.99
CA LEU A 23 25.18 15.44 -36.06
C LEU A 23 24.51 14.60 -34.97
N VAL A 24 25.11 13.46 -34.58
CA VAL A 24 24.63 12.64 -33.47
C VAL A 24 24.88 13.34 -32.12
N ILE A 25 26.05 13.97 -31.94
CA ILE A 25 26.36 14.74 -30.71
C ILE A 25 25.43 15.95 -30.58
N ARG A 26 25.09 16.64 -31.69
CA ARG A 26 24.13 17.77 -31.64
C ARG A 26 22.69 17.36 -31.33
N LYS A 27 22.30 16.10 -31.54
CA LYS A 27 21.00 15.58 -31.13
C LYS A 27 20.93 15.15 -29.65
N CYS A 28 22.05 15.24 -28.93
CA CYS A 28 22.08 15.12 -27.47
C CYS A 28 21.86 16.50 -26.81
N GLU A 29 20.85 17.25 -27.25
CA GLU A 29 20.22 18.21 -26.33
C GLU A 29 19.52 17.36 -25.28
N ASN A 30 19.95 17.50 -24.01
CA ASN A 30 19.26 16.88 -22.89
C ASN A 30 17.77 17.20 -23.06
N PRO A 31 16.88 16.20 -23.17
CA PRO A 31 15.46 16.48 -23.29
C PRO A 31 15.08 17.34 -22.09
N ASP A 32 14.55 18.54 -22.34
CA ASP A 32 14.07 19.41 -21.28
C ASP A 32 13.15 18.59 -20.39
N LEU A 33 13.55 18.43 -19.13
CA LEU A 33 12.76 17.66 -18.17
C LEU A 33 11.36 18.30 -18.12
N PRO A 34 10.28 17.50 -18.18
CA PRO A 34 8.94 18.05 -18.10
C PRO A 34 8.83 18.90 -16.83
N ILE A 35 8.34 20.14 -16.96
CA ILE A 35 8.14 21.03 -15.81
C ILE A 35 7.01 20.42 -14.98
N VAL A 36 7.37 19.70 -13.92
CA VAL A 36 6.40 19.12 -12.98
C VAL A 36 5.97 20.20 -11.99
N THR A 37 4.71 20.62 -12.06
CA THR A 37 4.13 21.56 -11.10
C THR A 37 4.02 20.91 -9.72
N LYS A 38 4.43 21.62 -8.67
CA LYS A 38 4.30 21.18 -7.29
C LYS A 38 2.81 20.88 -6.96
N PRO A 39 2.46 19.68 -6.49
CA PRO A 39 1.12 19.39 -5.99
C PRO A 39 0.70 20.38 -4.90
N LYS A 40 -0.57 20.81 -4.93
CA LYS A 40 -1.11 21.80 -3.99
C LYS A 40 -1.20 21.23 -2.56
N GLU A 41 -1.20 19.91 -2.45
CA GLU A 41 -1.35 19.12 -1.23
C GLU A 41 -0.05 19.05 -0.40
N ILE A 42 1.09 19.46 -0.98
CA ILE A 42 2.37 19.47 -0.23
C ILE A 42 2.33 20.58 0.81
N ILE A 43 2.18 20.18 2.08
CA ILE A 43 2.15 21.04 3.25
C ILE A 43 3.52 21.62 3.61
N SER A 44 3.54 22.66 4.46
CA SER A 44 4.77 23.21 4.99
C SER A 44 5.33 22.38 6.15
N PHE A 45 6.62 22.57 6.46
CA PHE A 45 7.23 21.95 7.64
C PHE A 45 6.56 22.38 8.96
N LYS A 46 6.06 23.62 9.02
CA LYS A 46 5.33 24.15 10.18
C LYS A 46 4.02 23.38 10.39
N ASP A 47 3.24 23.19 9.32
CA ASP A 47 1.98 22.44 9.39
C ASP A 47 2.23 20.98 9.77
N ALA A 48 3.27 20.36 9.20
CA ALA A 48 3.67 18.99 9.56
C ALA A 48 4.02 18.86 11.06
N THR A 49 4.72 19.86 11.62
CA THR A 49 5.06 19.92 13.04
C THR A 49 3.80 20.08 13.91
N GLU A 50 2.84 20.89 13.48
CA GLU A 50 1.57 21.08 14.17
C GLU A 50 0.73 19.79 14.18
N LEU A 51 0.66 19.07 13.05
CA LEU A 51 0.01 17.77 12.95
C LEU A 51 0.66 16.75 13.90
N TYR A 52 1.99 16.67 13.90
CA TYR A 52 2.74 15.76 14.77
C TYR A 52 2.48 16.03 16.26
N ASN A 53 2.54 17.30 16.67
CA ASN A 53 2.31 17.71 18.06
C ASN A 53 0.85 17.49 18.48
N SER A 54 -0.10 17.73 17.58
CA SER A 54 -1.52 17.49 17.84
C SER A 54 -1.80 16.00 18.02
N TYR A 55 -1.24 15.13 17.19
CA TYR A 55 -1.34 13.67 17.36
C TYR A 55 -0.73 13.22 18.69
N THR A 56 0.41 13.80 19.07
CA THR A 56 1.09 13.51 20.34
C THR A 56 0.19 13.77 21.54
N LYS A 57 -0.46 14.94 21.58
CA LYS A 57 -1.33 15.33 22.70
C LYS A 57 -2.62 14.52 22.72
N ASN A 58 -3.25 14.33 21.56
CA ASN A 58 -4.63 13.85 21.49
C ASN A 58 -4.76 12.34 21.24
N ARG A 59 -3.72 11.66 20.73
CA ARG A 59 -3.79 10.24 20.34
C ARG A 59 -2.75 9.39 21.05
N VAL A 60 -1.49 9.81 21.08
CA VAL A 60 -0.41 9.01 21.73
C VAL A 60 -0.70 8.75 23.20
N CYS A 61 -1.17 9.77 23.94
CA CYS A 61 -1.52 9.63 25.35
C CYS A 61 -2.62 8.58 25.56
N VAL A 62 -3.71 8.66 24.78
CA VAL A 62 -4.85 7.75 24.88
C VAL A 62 -4.44 6.31 24.55
N ILE A 63 -3.71 6.11 23.45
CA ILE A 63 -3.25 4.78 23.04
C ILE A 63 -2.32 4.18 24.09
N LYS A 64 -1.37 4.97 24.61
CA LYS A 64 -0.42 4.50 25.64
C LYS A 64 -1.14 4.11 26.93
N THR A 65 -2.12 4.89 27.37
CA THR A 65 -2.93 4.56 28.54
C THR A 65 -3.72 3.27 28.32
N PHE A 66 -4.38 3.14 27.16
CA PHE A 66 -5.18 1.96 26.85
C PHE A 66 -4.35 0.67 26.73
N GLU A 67 -3.17 0.76 26.12
CA GLU A 67 -2.31 -0.42 25.92
C GLU A 67 -1.45 -0.75 27.15
N GLY A 68 -1.09 0.26 27.95
CA GLY A 68 -0.19 0.11 29.09
C GLY A 68 -0.90 -0.13 30.42
N LYS A 69 -2.10 0.43 30.63
CA LYS A 69 -2.79 0.36 31.92
C LYS A 69 -4.15 -0.30 31.79
N ARG A 70 -4.52 -1.06 32.82
CA ARG A 70 -5.88 -1.56 33.01
C ARG A 70 -6.52 -0.80 34.16
N ASP A 71 -7.65 -0.19 33.90
CA ASP A 71 -8.57 0.25 34.94
C ASP A 71 -10.00 -0.17 34.57
N TYR A 72 -10.87 -0.15 35.57
CA TYR A 72 -12.26 -0.58 35.42
C TYR A 72 -13.02 0.24 34.37
N ILE A 73 -12.70 1.52 34.20
CA ILE A 73 -13.39 2.41 33.25
C ILE A 73 -13.04 1.99 31.83
N LEU A 74 -11.74 1.79 31.54
CA LEU A 74 -11.27 1.36 30.23
C LEU A 74 -11.80 -0.02 29.86
N ASP A 75 -11.81 -0.96 30.82
CA ASP A 75 -12.36 -2.30 30.61
C ASP A 75 -13.87 -2.29 30.34
N SER A 76 -14.60 -1.35 30.95
CA SER A 76 -16.03 -1.17 30.70
C SER A 76 -16.32 -0.51 29.35
N LEU A 77 -15.51 0.45 28.91
CA LEU A 77 -15.72 1.18 27.66
C LEU A 77 -15.28 0.36 26.44
N CYS A 78 -14.16 -0.34 26.56
CA CYS A 78 -13.52 -1.08 25.47
C CYS A 78 -12.96 -2.42 25.99
N PRO A 79 -13.82 -3.43 26.21
CA PRO A 79 -13.40 -4.72 26.74
C PRO A 79 -12.33 -5.38 25.87
N THR A 80 -11.25 -5.86 26.48
CA THR A 80 -10.17 -6.57 25.79
C THR A 80 -9.64 -7.71 26.65
N THR A 81 -9.16 -8.78 26.01
CA THR A 81 -8.49 -9.91 26.67
C THR A 81 -6.96 -9.71 26.76
N ARG A 82 -6.41 -8.68 26.10
CA ARG A 82 -4.97 -8.41 26.00
C ARG A 82 -4.39 -7.92 27.32
N LYS A 83 -3.27 -8.49 27.78
CA LYS A 83 -2.64 -8.03 29.02
C LYS A 83 -2.02 -6.63 28.83
N PRO A 84 -2.09 -5.74 29.84
CA PRO A 84 -1.42 -4.44 29.76
C PRO A 84 0.09 -4.59 29.53
N ASN A 85 0.68 -3.66 28.77
CA ASN A 85 2.11 -3.59 28.50
C ASN A 85 2.60 -2.15 28.68
N ASP A 86 3.21 -1.86 29.82
CA ASP A 86 3.72 -0.53 30.17
C ASP A 86 4.82 -0.02 29.22
N GLU A 87 5.49 -0.92 28.51
CA GLU A 87 6.52 -0.61 27.52
C GLU A 87 5.93 -0.33 26.12
N PHE A 88 4.59 -0.42 25.96
CA PHE A 88 3.97 -0.19 24.67
C PHE A 88 4.22 1.23 24.16
N MET A 89 4.71 1.31 22.91
CA MET A 89 4.99 2.56 22.23
C MET A 89 4.00 2.75 21.05
N PRO A 90 3.09 3.74 21.13
CA PRO A 90 2.18 4.05 20.03
C PRO A 90 2.94 4.38 18.75
N SER A 91 2.46 3.85 17.61
CA SER A 91 3.00 4.18 16.30
C SER A 91 2.78 5.65 15.97
N ARG A 92 3.78 6.28 15.34
CA ARG A 92 3.75 7.71 14.98
C ARG A 92 4.04 7.97 13.50
N SER A 93 4.64 6.99 12.85
CA SER A 93 4.97 6.98 11.43
C SER A 93 4.83 5.56 10.94
N PHE A 94 4.65 5.43 9.64
CA PHE A 94 4.83 4.19 8.95
C PHE A 94 5.78 4.42 7.78
N TYR A 95 6.58 3.42 7.49
CA TYR A 95 7.49 3.44 6.36
C TYR A 95 6.91 2.57 5.24
N LEU A 96 7.14 2.94 3.99
CA LEU A 96 6.97 2.06 2.85
C LEU A 96 8.20 2.25 2.00
N SER A 97 8.89 1.16 1.67
CA SER A 97 10.00 1.28 0.74
C SER A 97 9.49 1.69 -0.63
N LYS A 98 10.24 2.55 -1.33
CA LYS A 98 9.94 2.88 -2.73
C LYS A 98 9.79 1.63 -3.58
N LYS A 99 10.68 0.64 -3.36
CA LYS A 99 10.66 -0.66 -4.04
C LYS A 99 9.33 -1.39 -3.84
N PHE A 100 8.84 -1.48 -2.60
CA PHE A 100 7.55 -2.10 -2.31
C PHE A 100 6.42 -1.35 -3.00
N LEU A 101 6.40 -0.01 -2.92
CA LEU A 101 5.33 0.79 -3.51
C LEU A 101 5.30 0.65 -5.04
N ASP A 102 6.46 0.72 -5.70
CA ASP A 102 6.57 0.52 -7.16
C ASP A 102 6.07 -0.88 -7.56
N GLN A 103 6.51 -1.92 -6.85
CA GLN A 103 6.11 -3.30 -7.11
C GLN A 103 4.61 -3.52 -6.86
N TYR A 104 4.08 -2.93 -5.79
CA TYR A 104 2.66 -3.01 -5.44
C TYR A 104 1.79 -2.38 -6.53
N ILE A 105 2.12 -1.15 -6.96
CA ILE A 105 1.40 -0.45 -8.03
C ILE A 105 1.48 -1.25 -9.33
N ALA A 106 2.66 -1.77 -9.69
CA ALA A 106 2.84 -2.58 -10.89
C ALA A 106 2.01 -3.88 -10.85
N TYR A 107 1.99 -4.57 -9.71
CA TYR A 107 1.19 -5.78 -9.51
C TYR A 107 -0.30 -5.47 -9.64
N VAL A 108 -0.80 -4.44 -8.94
CA VAL A 108 -2.20 -4.00 -9.02
C VAL A 108 -2.60 -3.69 -10.46
N ASN A 109 -1.78 -2.93 -11.20
CA ASN A 109 -2.03 -2.62 -12.60
C ASN A 109 -2.01 -3.87 -13.49
N GLN A 110 -1.15 -4.84 -13.19
CA GLN A 110 -1.06 -6.09 -13.97
C GLN A 110 -2.28 -6.99 -13.78
N ILE A 111 -2.82 -7.07 -12.56
CA ILE A 111 -3.92 -8.01 -12.26
C ILE A 111 -5.30 -7.39 -12.42
N THR A 112 -5.40 -6.06 -12.45
CA THR A 112 -6.67 -5.35 -12.62
C THR A 112 -7.00 -5.28 -14.11
N PRO A 113 -8.17 -5.80 -14.55
CA PRO A 113 -8.61 -5.70 -15.94
C PRO A 113 -8.78 -4.24 -16.37
N ASP A 114 -8.51 -3.95 -17.65
CA ASP A 114 -8.69 -2.61 -18.25
C ASP A 114 -10.12 -2.05 -18.15
N THR A 115 -11.11 -2.90 -17.86
CA THR A 115 -12.50 -2.48 -17.62
C THR A 115 -12.71 -1.81 -16.26
N ILE A 116 -11.72 -1.88 -15.36
CA ILE A 116 -11.77 -1.26 -14.03
C ILE A 116 -10.75 -0.13 -13.99
N ASP A 117 -11.24 1.10 -13.92
CA ASP A 117 -10.39 2.28 -13.77
C ASP A 117 -9.88 2.41 -12.33
N ILE A 118 -8.55 2.42 -12.16
CA ILE A 118 -7.90 2.64 -10.86
C ILE A 118 -7.79 4.14 -10.64
N THR A 119 -8.71 4.66 -9.85
CA THR A 119 -8.82 6.08 -9.55
C THR A 119 -7.91 6.57 -8.42
N GLY A 120 -7.24 5.67 -7.71
CA GLY A 120 -6.36 6.01 -6.60
C GLY A 120 -6.16 4.85 -5.63
N TYR A 121 -5.69 5.16 -4.42
CA TYR A 121 -5.42 4.19 -3.36
C TYR A 121 -5.98 4.67 -2.03
N ARG A 122 -6.55 3.74 -1.26
CA ARG A 122 -7.07 4.00 0.08
C ARG A 122 -6.18 3.33 1.12
N LEU A 123 -5.80 4.09 2.13
CA LEU A 123 -5.08 3.60 3.30
C LEU A 123 -6.09 3.34 4.41
N TYR A 124 -6.09 2.12 4.94
CA TYR A 124 -6.94 1.70 6.04
C TYR A 124 -6.11 1.54 7.29
N LEU A 125 -6.53 2.18 8.38
CA LEU A 125 -5.90 2.00 9.68
C LEU A 125 -6.27 0.62 10.23
N GLY A 126 -5.27 -0.09 10.74
CA GLY A 126 -5.41 -1.40 11.35
C GLY A 126 -4.56 -1.53 12.61
N ASN A 127 -4.65 -2.71 13.22
CA ASN A 127 -3.79 -3.10 14.32
C ASN A 127 -3.37 -4.56 14.13
N TYR A 128 -2.09 -4.86 14.34
CA TYR A 128 -1.66 -6.24 14.40
C TYR A 128 -2.29 -6.94 15.61
N PRO A 129 -2.73 -8.20 15.47
CA PRO A 129 -3.27 -8.93 16.60
C PRO A 129 -2.16 -9.27 17.62
N ASP A 130 -2.56 -9.58 18.84
CA ASP A 130 -1.65 -9.98 19.92
C ASP A 130 -1.24 -11.46 19.77
N LYS A 131 -0.55 -11.77 18.66
CA LYS A 131 -0.05 -13.11 18.32
C LYS A 131 1.17 -12.98 17.39
N GLU A 132 1.96 -14.04 17.32
CA GLU A 132 3.20 -14.06 16.52
C GLU A 132 2.97 -14.27 15.02
N LYS A 133 1.84 -14.87 14.64
CA LYS A 133 1.52 -15.21 13.24
C LYS A 133 0.06 -14.95 12.92
N PHE A 134 -0.19 -14.52 11.69
CA PHE A 134 -1.51 -14.55 11.08
C PHE A 134 -2.01 -15.99 10.94
N ASP A 135 -3.31 -16.15 10.67
CA ASP A 135 -3.91 -17.48 10.53
C ASP A 135 -3.39 -18.22 9.30
N ASP A 136 -2.86 -17.50 8.30
CA ASP A 136 -2.20 -18.03 7.10
C ASP A 136 -0.72 -18.41 7.36
N GLY A 137 -0.25 -18.28 8.60
CA GLY A 137 1.10 -18.62 9.03
C GLY A 137 2.15 -17.54 8.80
N LYS A 138 1.80 -16.40 8.17
CA LYS A 138 2.73 -15.27 8.02
C LYS A 138 3.07 -14.66 9.38
N SER A 139 4.34 -14.35 9.62
CA SER A 139 4.77 -13.71 10.85
C SER A 139 4.22 -12.30 10.99
N ILE A 140 3.87 -11.94 12.21
CA ILE A 140 3.51 -10.58 12.61
C ILE A 140 4.77 -9.91 13.15
N PRO A 141 5.18 -8.76 12.59
CA PRO A 141 6.45 -8.14 12.93
C PRO A 141 6.41 -7.49 14.32
N ASP A 142 5.27 -6.92 14.70
CA ASP A 142 5.11 -6.14 15.93
C ASP A 142 3.68 -6.30 16.47
N PRO A 143 3.41 -7.31 17.32
CA PRO A 143 2.07 -7.57 17.86
C PRO A 143 1.48 -6.34 18.56
N ARG A 144 0.16 -6.15 18.43
CA ARG A 144 -0.60 -5.02 19.01
C ARG A 144 -0.27 -3.64 18.46
N ARG A 145 0.68 -3.54 17.53
CA ARG A 145 1.08 -2.26 16.97
C ARG A 145 0.12 -1.81 15.87
N ASN A 146 -0.27 -0.53 15.93
CA ASN A 146 -0.99 0.08 14.84
C ASN A 146 -0.22 -0.12 13.54
N THR A 147 -0.95 -0.37 12.47
CA THR A 147 -0.46 -0.56 11.12
C THR A 147 -1.46 0.04 10.14
N PHE A 148 -1.19 -0.03 8.85
CA PHE A 148 -2.16 0.29 7.82
C PHE A 148 -2.00 -0.66 6.65
N PHE A 149 -3.07 -0.87 5.89
CA PHE A 149 -3.02 -1.58 4.62
C PHE A 149 -3.58 -0.70 3.51
N ILE A 150 -3.12 -0.96 2.29
CA ILE A 150 -3.46 -0.21 1.10
C ILE A 150 -4.33 -1.09 0.21
N ALA A 151 -5.35 -0.49 -0.40
CA ALA A 151 -6.07 -1.10 -1.52
C ALA A 151 -6.23 -0.09 -2.67
N PRO A 152 -6.23 -0.53 -3.93
CA PRO A 152 -6.64 0.31 -5.04
C PRO A 152 -8.10 0.70 -4.90
N THR A 153 -8.46 1.82 -5.50
CA THR A 153 -9.83 2.33 -5.50
C THR A 153 -10.36 2.50 -6.90
N THR A 154 -11.65 2.26 -7.06
CA THR A 154 -12.39 2.54 -8.31
C THR A 154 -13.70 3.24 -7.97
N LEU A 155 -14.31 3.90 -8.95
CA LEU A 155 -15.65 4.44 -8.84
C LEU A 155 -16.67 3.34 -9.09
N LYS A 156 -17.75 3.32 -8.30
CA LYS A 156 -18.84 2.37 -8.48
C LYS A 156 -20.10 3.12 -8.92
N GLY A 157 -20.50 2.92 -10.19
CA GLY A 157 -21.65 3.61 -10.79
C GLY A 157 -21.46 5.12 -10.82
N ASP A 158 -22.56 5.88 -10.74
CA ASP A 158 -22.56 7.35 -10.82
C ASP A 158 -22.24 8.04 -9.48
N THR A 159 -21.52 7.37 -8.57
CA THR A 159 -21.12 7.96 -7.30
C THR A 159 -19.68 8.46 -7.38
N ASP A 160 -19.43 9.69 -6.91
CA ASP A 160 -18.07 10.24 -6.73
C ASP A 160 -17.29 9.58 -5.57
N LEU A 161 -17.78 8.45 -5.06
CA LEU A 161 -17.19 7.75 -3.94
C LEU A 161 -16.17 6.74 -4.46
N HIS A 162 -14.89 7.07 -4.30
CA HIS A 162 -13.81 6.11 -4.50
C HIS A 162 -13.94 4.97 -3.50
N ARG A 163 -14.00 3.71 -3.95
CA ARG A 163 -14.15 2.54 -3.09
C ARG A 163 -12.98 1.60 -3.22
N GLY A 164 -12.42 1.16 -2.09
CA GLY A 164 -11.33 0.20 -2.07
C GLY A 164 -11.81 -1.16 -2.51
N PHE A 165 -11.05 -1.84 -3.36
CA PHE A 165 -11.42 -3.15 -3.88
C PHE A 165 -10.28 -4.16 -3.81
N THR A 166 -10.65 -5.44 -3.83
CA THR A 166 -9.76 -6.58 -4.04
C THR A 166 -10.44 -7.64 -4.89
N PHE A 167 -9.67 -8.62 -5.35
CA PHE A 167 -10.19 -9.76 -6.07
C PHE A 167 -10.16 -11.01 -5.20
N VAL A 168 -11.26 -11.74 -5.20
CA VAL A 168 -11.39 -12.99 -4.47
C VAL A 168 -12.08 -14.01 -5.36
N ASP A 169 -11.52 -15.21 -5.43
CA ASP A 169 -12.20 -16.34 -6.04
C ASP A 169 -13.02 -17.07 -4.96
N ARG A 170 -14.30 -16.68 -4.85
CA ARG A 170 -15.21 -17.22 -3.82
C ARG A 170 -15.54 -18.70 -4.04
N ASN A 171 -15.49 -19.16 -5.29
CA ASN A 171 -15.92 -20.51 -5.65
C ASN A 171 -14.75 -21.46 -5.93
N SER A 172 -13.50 -20.97 -5.84
CA SER A 172 -12.29 -21.71 -6.22
C SER A 172 -12.36 -22.24 -7.66
N ASP A 173 -13.04 -21.50 -8.54
CA ASP A 173 -13.30 -21.87 -9.94
C ASP A 173 -12.32 -21.18 -10.91
N GLY A 174 -11.34 -20.45 -10.37
CA GLY A 174 -10.35 -19.66 -11.10
C GLY A 174 -10.86 -18.29 -11.55
N LYS A 175 -12.11 -17.91 -11.25
CA LYS A 175 -12.73 -16.65 -11.68
C LYS A 175 -12.78 -15.66 -10.52
N PRO A 176 -11.80 -14.74 -10.43
CA PRO A 176 -11.82 -13.71 -9.41
C PRO A 176 -13.02 -12.77 -9.57
N GLU A 177 -13.73 -12.54 -8.48
CA GLU A 177 -14.76 -11.52 -8.37
C GLU A 177 -14.21 -10.28 -7.67
N ILE A 178 -14.66 -9.09 -8.10
CA ILE A 178 -14.36 -7.85 -7.40
C ILE A 178 -15.17 -7.77 -6.10
N ILE A 179 -14.49 -7.48 -5.00
CA ILE A 179 -15.10 -7.23 -3.70
C ILE A 179 -14.72 -5.82 -3.25
N PHE A 180 -15.70 -5.05 -2.81
CA PHE A 180 -15.50 -3.74 -2.21
C PHE A 180 -15.34 -3.87 -0.70
N LEU A 181 -14.22 -3.37 -0.19
CA LEU A 181 -13.81 -3.58 1.20
C LEU A 181 -14.79 -2.96 2.20
N GLU A 182 -15.41 -1.82 1.88
CA GLU A 182 -16.32 -1.17 2.82
C GLU A 182 -17.60 -1.98 3.03
N ASN A 183 -18.08 -2.70 2.01
CA ASN A 183 -19.22 -3.61 2.18
C ASN A 183 -18.87 -4.69 3.21
N GLU A 184 -17.71 -5.32 3.04
CA GLU A 184 -17.26 -6.41 3.91
C GLU A 184 -17.02 -5.94 5.35
N PHE A 185 -16.45 -4.74 5.53
CA PHE A 185 -16.19 -4.17 6.86
C PHE A 185 -17.47 -3.71 7.57
N ASP A 186 -18.47 -3.21 6.84
CA ASP A 186 -19.73 -2.78 7.45
C ASP A 186 -20.64 -3.96 7.84
N HIS A 187 -20.59 -5.07 7.11
CA HIS A 187 -21.32 -6.30 7.49
C HIS A 187 -20.90 -6.86 8.85
N GLN A 188 -19.69 -6.54 9.34
CA GLN A 188 -19.24 -6.96 10.68
C GLN A 188 -19.73 -6.05 11.82
N LYS A 189 -20.30 -4.86 11.53
CA LYS A 189 -20.76 -3.93 12.57
C LYS A 189 -22.12 -4.28 13.16
N TYR A 190 -22.88 -5.20 12.56
CA TYR A 190 -24.19 -5.65 13.03
C TYR A 190 -24.13 -7.06 13.63
N GLY A 191 -23.56 -7.17 14.82
CA GLY A 191 -23.76 -8.33 15.69
C GLY A 191 -25.16 -8.31 16.28
N GLN A 192 -26.19 -8.66 15.50
CA GLN A 192 -27.50 -9.05 16.05
C GLN A 192 -28.02 -10.33 15.40
N ASN A 193 -28.06 -11.38 16.22
CA ASN A 193 -28.90 -12.58 16.14
C ASN A 193 -29.23 -13.13 14.75
N LEU A 194 -28.40 -14.04 14.26
CA LEU A 194 -28.89 -15.12 13.39
C LEU A 194 -28.36 -16.46 13.90
N ASN A 195 -29.30 -17.41 13.94
CA ASN A 195 -29.19 -18.75 14.50
C ASN A 195 -27.93 -19.49 14.07
N GLN A 196 -27.47 -20.32 15.01
CA GLN A 196 -26.44 -21.36 14.92
C GLN A 196 -26.28 -21.97 13.51
N THR A 197 -25.41 -21.36 12.72
CA THR A 197 -24.41 -22.08 11.96
C THR A 197 -23.06 -21.56 12.45
N LYS A 198 -22.17 -22.47 12.85
CA LYS A 198 -20.81 -22.14 13.30
C LYS A 198 -20.10 -21.34 12.21
N ILE A 199 -20.14 -20.01 12.31
CA ILE A 199 -19.29 -19.13 11.53
C ILE A 199 -18.37 -18.48 12.57
N ASN A 200 -17.10 -18.86 12.51
CA ASN A 200 -16.08 -18.39 13.44
C ASN A 200 -15.92 -16.87 13.28
N THR A 201 -16.41 -16.12 14.25
CA THR A 201 -16.07 -14.72 14.48
C THR A 201 -14.62 -14.60 14.93
N ALA A 202 -13.68 -14.44 13.99
CA ALA A 202 -12.38 -13.85 14.24
C ALA A 202 -11.65 -13.54 12.92
N SER A 203 -10.80 -12.52 12.96
CA SER A 203 -9.87 -12.11 11.91
C SER A 203 -10.42 -11.23 10.80
N PHE A 204 -10.14 -9.94 10.99
CA PHE A 204 -9.85 -8.92 9.99
C PHE A 204 -8.96 -9.38 8.80
N PHE A 205 -8.34 -10.57 8.92
CA PHE A 205 -7.47 -11.22 7.94
C PHE A 205 -7.86 -12.69 7.63
N SER A 206 -9.05 -13.16 8.04
CA SER A 206 -9.55 -14.50 7.67
C SER A 206 -9.81 -14.63 6.17
N PHE A 207 -9.88 -13.51 5.45
CA PHE A 207 -10.05 -13.47 4.00
C PHE A 207 -8.93 -14.20 3.25
N ILE A 208 -7.75 -14.37 3.85
CA ILE A 208 -6.60 -15.04 3.22
C ILE A 208 -6.72 -16.57 3.27
N ASN A 209 -7.46 -17.12 4.24
CA ASN A 209 -7.54 -18.57 4.46
C ASN A 209 -8.79 -19.23 3.86
N ALA A 210 -9.83 -18.48 3.55
CA ALA A 210 -11.05 -19.05 2.96
C ALA A 210 -11.02 -19.08 1.42
N TYR A 211 -10.18 -18.25 0.79
CA TYR A 211 -10.18 -18.03 -0.65
C TYR A 211 -8.75 -17.73 -1.09
N GLY A 212 -8.22 -18.48 -2.06
CA GLY A 212 -6.79 -18.51 -2.36
C GLY A 212 -6.14 -17.12 -2.50
N PRO A 213 -4.92 -16.92 -1.96
CA PRO A 213 -4.23 -15.64 -1.91
C PRO A 213 -3.79 -15.06 -3.27
N GLU A 214 -4.03 -15.77 -4.38
CA GLU A 214 -3.27 -15.54 -5.62
C GLU A 214 -3.54 -14.20 -6.31
N LYS A 215 -4.66 -13.52 -6.01
CA LYS A 215 -5.06 -12.27 -6.71
C LYS A 215 -5.47 -11.11 -5.79
N SER A 216 -5.18 -11.16 -4.49
CA SER A 216 -5.53 -10.05 -3.59
C SER A 216 -4.72 -8.79 -3.92
N THR A 217 -5.39 -7.64 -4.04
CA THR A 217 -4.75 -6.32 -4.22
C THR A 217 -4.48 -5.61 -2.89
N ILE A 218 -4.74 -6.26 -1.76
CA ILE A 218 -4.52 -5.66 -0.43
C ILE A 218 -3.05 -5.77 -0.06
N GLY A 219 -2.38 -4.61 0.04
CA GLY A 219 -0.97 -4.52 0.40
C GLY A 219 -0.78 -4.12 1.87
N ASN A 220 0.08 -4.84 2.57
CA ASN A 220 0.69 -4.41 3.83
C ASN A 220 2.17 -4.77 3.76
N ASP A 221 3.06 -3.79 3.92
CA ASP A 221 4.50 -4.06 4.02
C ASP A 221 4.74 -4.59 5.46
N VAL A 222 4.56 -5.90 5.62
CA VAL A 222 4.69 -6.62 6.88
C VAL A 222 6.16 -6.60 7.30
N GLY A 223 6.59 -5.51 7.95
CA GLY A 223 7.99 -5.33 8.33
C GLY A 223 8.51 -3.90 8.23
N SER A 224 7.70 -2.94 7.78
CA SER A 224 8.05 -1.53 7.88
C SER A 224 7.93 -1.07 9.33
N HIS A 225 9.04 -1.16 10.04
CA HIS A 225 9.20 -0.56 11.35
C HIS A 225 9.32 0.97 11.19
N PRO A 226 8.91 1.77 12.19
CA PRO A 226 9.17 3.21 12.18
C PRO A 226 10.65 3.55 12.24
#